data_AF-A0A925HX74-F1
#
_entry.id   AF-A0A925HX74-F1
#
_cell.length_a   1.000
_cell.length_b   1.000
_cell.length_c   1.000
_cell.angle_alpha   90.00
_cell.angle_beta   90.00
_cell.angle_gamma   90.00
#
_symmetry.space_group_name_H-M   'P 1'
#
loop_
_entity.id
_entity.type
_entity.pdbx_description
1 polymer ?
#
loop_
_entity_poly.entity_id
_entity_poly.type
_entity_poly.pdbx_seq_one_letter_code
_entity_poly.pdbx_strand_id
1 'polypeptide(L)'
;MKITAVKTIPLGGATHDHGWPGGTDPNVQYNTLIEVIGEDGFVGIGSCYTSRQLVEGSLALLLPHMIGECALEPERLSEKLRQSMFWFGRGGAVEHTISGIDIALWDLLGKVVKQPVARLLG
;
A
#
# COMPACT_ATOMS: atom_id res chain seq x y z
N MET A 1 -18.58 2.31 -2.15
CA MET A 1 -17.63 2.04 -1.06
C MET A 1 -16.47 3.00 -1.20
N LYS A 2 -16.45 4.02 -0.34
CA LYS A 2 -15.40 5.03 -0.31
C LYS A 2 -14.32 4.71 0.72
N ILE A 3 -13.09 5.11 0.40
CA ILE A 3 -11.97 5.04 1.34
C ILE A 3 -12.11 6.16 2.37
N THR A 4 -11.97 5.81 3.66
CA THR A 4 -12.11 6.75 4.78
C THR A 4 -10.81 6.99 5.52
N ALA A 5 -9.92 6.00 5.55
CA ALA A 5 -8.64 6.11 6.26
C ALA A 5 -7.60 5.13 5.69
N VAL A 6 -6.34 5.43 6.02
CA VAL A 6 -5.19 4.58 5.76
C VAL A 6 -4.37 4.48 7.03
N LYS A 7 -3.93 3.29 7.42
CA LYS A 7 -3.03 3.07 8.56
C LYS A 7 -1.75 2.39 8.12
N THR A 8 -0.66 2.68 8.82
CA THR A 8 0.65 2.07 8.60
C THR A 8 1.02 1.19 9.79
N ILE A 9 1.51 -0.01 9.50
CA ILE A 9 1.97 -0.98 10.51
C ILE A 9 3.43 -1.32 10.19
N PRO A 10 4.39 -0.77 10.97
CA PRO A 10 5.80 -1.01 10.75
C PRO A 10 6.17 -2.45 11.14
N LEU A 11 6.95 -3.12 10.29
CA LEU A 11 7.50 -4.43 10.60
C LEU A 11 8.97 -4.28 10.96
N GLY A 12 9.27 -4.38 12.24
CA GLY A 12 10.64 -4.38 12.78
C GLY A 12 11.09 -5.75 13.26
N GLY A 13 12.32 -5.81 13.77
CA GLY A 13 12.94 -7.02 14.28
C GLY A 13 13.83 -7.71 13.26
N ALA A 14 14.43 -8.83 13.67
CA ALA A 14 15.32 -9.60 12.82
C ALA A 14 14.55 -10.17 11.61
N THR A 15 14.93 -9.73 10.43
CA THR A 15 14.51 -10.35 9.17
C THR A 15 15.32 -11.61 8.91
N HIS A 16 14.72 -12.57 8.20
CA HIS A 16 15.45 -13.74 7.72
C HIS A 16 16.60 -13.29 6.81
N ASP A 17 17.66 -14.10 6.71
CA ASP A 17 18.76 -13.78 5.80
C ASP A 17 18.24 -13.73 4.36
N HIS A 18 18.30 -12.55 3.76
CA HIS A 18 17.86 -12.30 2.38
C HIS A 18 18.96 -12.59 1.34
N GLY A 19 20.13 -13.08 1.77
CA GLY A 19 21.26 -13.39 0.90
C GLY A 19 21.99 -12.15 0.37
N TRP A 20 21.77 -10.99 0.98
CA TRP A 20 22.41 -9.74 0.59
C TRP A 20 23.86 -9.70 1.10
N PRO A 21 24.85 -9.31 0.27
CA PRO A 21 26.22 -9.11 0.74
C PRO A 21 26.24 -8.03 1.83
N GLY A 22 26.45 -8.44 3.09
CA GLY A 22 26.40 -7.56 4.27
C GLY A 22 25.20 -7.78 5.20
N GLY A 23 24.28 -8.68 4.83
CA GLY A 23 23.10 -8.99 5.63
C GLY A 23 22.08 -7.84 5.70
N THR A 24 21.17 -7.91 6.67
CA THR A 24 20.25 -6.81 7.01
C THR A 24 20.51 -6.38 8.44
N ASP A 25 20.48 -5.06 8.69
CA ASP A 25 20.54 -4.55 10.05
C ASP A 25 19.17 -4.76 10.72
N PRO A 26 19.07 -5.57 11.79
CA PRO A 26 17.80 -5.84 12.47
C PRO A 26 17.19 -4.61 13.12
N ASN A 27 17.94 -3.51 13.27
CA ASN A 27 17.46 -2.23 13.78
C ASN A 27 16.85 -1.35 12.68
N VAL A 28 16.98 -1.74 11.41
CA VAL A 28 16.42 -1.01 10.27
C VAL A 28 15.12 -1.66 9.83
N GLN A 29 14.05 -0.86 9.79
CA GLN A 29 12.74 -1.28 9.36
C GLN A 29 12.60 -1.17 7.84
N TYR A 30 12.68 -2.31 7.12
CA TYR A 30 12.59 -2.34 5.66
C TYR A 30 11.19 -2.58 5.10
N ASN A 31 10.23 -2.96 5.94
CA ASN A 31 8.89 -3.34 5.51
C ASN A 31 7.83 -2.61 6.34
N THR A 32 6.76 -2.18 5.66
CA THR A 32 5.60 -1.55 6.28
C THR A 32 4.35 -2.13 5.66
N LEU A 33 3.40 -2.60 6.47
CA LEU A 33 2.07 -2.93 5.98
C LEU A 33 1.21 -1.67 5.95
N ILE A 34 0.27 -1.63 5.01
CA ILE A 34 -0.75 -0.60 4.91
C ILE A 34 -2.12 -1.25 5.04
N GLU A 35 -2.98 -0.65 5.85
CA GLU A 35 -4.41 -0.94 5.87
C GLU A 35 -5.18 0.18 5.17
N VAL A 36 -5.99 -0.17 4.17
CA VAL A 36 -6.93 0.75 3.52
C VAL A 36 -8.34 0.44 4.03
N ILE A 37 -9.00 1.44 4.61
CA ILE A 37 -10.26 1.27 5.34
C ILE A 37 -11.41 1.89 4.55
N GLY A 38 -12.42 1.08 4.22
CA GLY A 38 -13.67 1.48 3.58
C GLY A 38 -14.71 2.01 4.58
N GLU A 39 -15.66 2.81 4.09
CA GLU A 39 -16.75 3.39 4.88
C GLU A 39 -17.70 2.37 5.54
N ASP A 40 -17.70 1.14 5.04
CA ASP A 40 -18.52 0.02 5.48
C ASP A 40 -17.75 -1.00 6.34
N GLY A 41 -16.55 -0.63 6.79
CA GLY A 41 -15.74 -1.41 7.72
C GLY A 41 -14.88 -2.49 7.08
N PHE A 42 -14.93 -2.66 5.75
CA PHE A 42 -13.97 -3.52 5.05
C PHE A 42 -12.57 -2.91 5.12
N VAL A 43 -11.58 -3.77 5.36
CA VAL A 43 -10.17 -3.40 5.42
C VAL A 43 -9.38 -4.26 4.45
N GLY A 44 -8.66 -3.58 3.56
CA GLY A 44 -7.67 -4.17 2.68
C GLY A 44 -6.27 -4.07 3.27
N ILE A 45 -5.45 -5.09 3.10
CA ILE A 45 -4.08 -5.13 3.61
C ILE A 45 -3.11 -5.22 2.43
N GLY A 46 -2.13 -4.34 2.43
CA GLY A 46 -1.04 -4.33 1.46
C GLY A 46 0.32 -4.21 2.15
N SER A 47 1.38 -4.40 1.36
CA SER A 47 2.75 -4.33 1.87
C SER A 47 3.61 -3.42 1.01
N CYS A 48 4.46 -2.65 1.68
CA CYS A 48 5.44 -1.76 1.08
C CYS A 48 6.84 -2.22 1.50
N TYR A 49 7.72 -2.43 0.51
CA TYR A 49 9.14 -2.70 0.75
C TYR A 49 9.90 -1.39 1.00
N THR A 50 9.53 -0.69 2.07
CA THR A 50 10.23 0.50 2.57
C THR A 50 9.87 0.79 4.03
N SER A 51 10.59 1.72 4.66
CA SER A 51 10.40 2.08 6.06
C SER A 51 9.11 2.87 6.29
N ARG A 52 8.60 2.84 7.52
CA ARG A 52 7.36 3.56 7.88
C ARG A 52 7.48 5.04 7.60
N GLN A 53 8.63 5.63 7.88
CA GLN A 53 8.88 7.06 7.68
C GLN A 53 8.72 7.44 6.20
N LEU A 54 9.22 6.61 5.29
CA LEU A 54 9.09 6.82 3.85
C LEU A 54 7.66 6.60 3.37
N VAL A 55 6.96 5.60 3.93
CA VAL A 55 5.54 5.38 3.65
C VAL A 55 4.68 6.56 4.12
N GLU A 56 4.85 7.02 5.36
CA GLU A 56 4.06 8.12 5.91
C GLU A 56 4.33 9.44 5.18
N GLY A 57 5.59 9.71 4.81
CA GLY A 57 5.93 10.85 3.96
C GLY A 57 5.25 10.79 2.58
N SER A 58 5.17 9.59 1.99
CA SER A 58 4.47 9.38 0.73
C SER A 58 2.95 9.52 0.89
N LEU A 59 2.37 8.99 1.97
CA LEU A 59 0.94 9.11 2.27
C LEU A 59 0.51 10.57 2.45
N ALA A 60 1.35 11.44 3.01
CA ALA A 60 1.06 12.87 3.10
C ALA A 60 0.76 13.51 1.73
N LEU A 61 1.37 13.01 0.64
CA LEU A 61 1.12 13.45 -0.72
C LEU A 61 -0.07 12.72 -1.36
N LEU A 62 -0.26 11.44 -1.06
CA LEU A 62 -1.24 10.57 -1.73
C LEU A 62 -2.66 10.70 -1.15
N LEU A 63 -2.79 10.90 0.17
CA LEU A 63 -4.09 10.93 0.85
C LEU A 63 -5.10 11.95 0.26
N PRO A 64 -4.69 13.18 -0.12
CA PRO A 64 -5.60 14.14 -0.77
C PRO A 64 -6.23 13.63 -2.08
N HIS A 65 -5.59 12.68 -2.75
CA HIS A 65 -6.05 12.11 -4.02
C HIS A 65 -6.82 10.80 -3.86
N MET A 66 -6.83 10.22 -2.64
CA MET A 66 -7.32 8.88 -2.34
C MET A 66 -8.51 8.86 -1.38
N ILE A 67 -8.53 9.72 -0.35
CA ILE A 67 -9.65 9.73 0.59
C ILE A 67 -10.94 10.16 -0.13
N GLY A 68 -12.02 9.41 0.08
CA GLY A 68 -13.30 9.60 -0.59
C GLY A 68 -13.43 8.93 -1.97
N GLU A 69 -12.34 8.39 -2.52
CA GLU A 69 -12.37 7.60 -3.77
C GLU A 69 -12.98 6.22 -3.57
N CYS A 70 -13.45 5.62 -4.67
CA CYS A 70 -13.95 4.25 -4.68
C CYS A 70 -12.82 3.25 -4.39
N ALA A 71 -13.02 2.40 -3.39
CA ALA A 71 -12.08 1.34 -3.01
C ALA A 71 -12.16 0.09 -3.90
N LEU A 72 -13.16 0.00 -4.78
CA LEU A 72 -13.45 -1.19 -5.60
C LEU A 72 -12.89 -1.13 -7.01
N GLU A 73 -12.06 -0.13 -7.31
CA GLU A 73 -11.44 0.10 -8.61
C GLU A 73 -9.92 0.21 -8.46
N PRO A 74 -9.23 -0.87 -8.06
CA PRO A 74 -7.79 -0.85 -7.71
C PRO A 74 -6.93 -0.23 -8.82
N GLU A 75 -7.08 -0.72 -10.06
CA GLU A 75 -6.30 -0.24 -11.21
C GLU A 75 -6.53 1.25 -11.51
N ARG A 76 -7.79 1.70 -11.47
CA ARG A 76 -8.15 3.11 -11.72
C ARG A 76 -7.50 4.01 -10.68
N LEU A 77 -7.60 3.63 -9.40
CA LEU A 77 -7.09 4.45 -8.31
C LEU A 77 -5.56 4.45 -8.28
N SER A 78 -4.90 3.30 -8.46
CA SER A 78 -3.44 3.25 -8.50
C SER A 78 -2.86 4.02 -9.68
N GLU A 79 -3.51 4.00 -10.85
CA GLU A 79 -3.14 4.85 -11.99
C GLU A 79 -3.36 6.34 -11.67
N LYS A 80 -4.51 6.72 -11.11
CA LYS A 80 -4.77 8.11 -10.69
C LYS A 80 -3.70 8.63 -9.74
N LEU A 81 -3.30 7.82 -8.76
CA LEU A 81 -2.24 8.16 -7.81
C LEU A 81 -0.90 8.38 -8.53
N ARG A 82 -0.50 7.47 -9.43
CA ARG A 82 0.72 7.61 -10.24
C ARG A 82 0.71 8.87 -11.09
N GLN A 83 -0.41 9.19 -11.73
CA GLN A 83 -0.55 10.41 -12.52
C GLN A 83 -0.50 11.67 -11.66
N SER A 84 -1.10 11.64 -10.47
CA SER A 84 -1.07 12.76 -9.52
C SER A 84 0.35 13.04 -8.99
N MET A 85 1.21 12.01 -8.98
CA MET A 85 2.60 12.09 -8.51
C MET A 85 3.63 12.27 -9.65
N PHE A 86 3.19 12.55 -10.88
CA PHE A 86 4.06 12.62 -12.06
C PHE A 86 5.34 13.44 -11.85
N TRP A 87 5.23 14.61 -11.21
CA TRP A 87 6.36 15.52 -10.96
C TRP A 87 7.20 15.16 -9.72
N PHE A 88 6.67 14.33 -8.83
CA PHE A 88 7.33 13.90 -7.59
C PHE A 88 8.13 12.60 -7.76
N GLY A 89 8.08 12.00 -8.95
CA GLY A 89 8.81 10.80 -9.33
C GLY A 89 7.89 9.62 -9.65
N ARG A 90 8.45 8.63 -10.34
CA ARG A 90 7.75 7.39 -10.77
C ARG A 90 8.41 6.13 -10.21
N GLY A 91 9.02 6.24 -9.04
CA GLY A 91 9.80 5.20 -8.41
C GLY A 91 10.15 5.53 -6.96
N GLY A 92 10.83 4.61 -6.28
CA GLY A 92 11.23 4.79 -4.88
C GLY A 92 10.04 4.77 -3.92
N ALA A 93 10.14 5.54 -2.83
CA ALA A 93 9.19 5.48 -1.71
C ALA A 93 7.72 5.73 -2.11
N VAL A 94 7.48 6.70 -3.00
CA VAL A 94 6.11 7.02 -3.45
C VAL A 94 5.51 5.85 -4.22
N GLU A 95 6.26 5.28 -5.16
CA GLU A 95 5.80 4.12 -5.95
C GLU A 95 5.65 2.86 -5.10
N HIS A 96 6.55 2.61 -4.13
CA HIS A 96 6.40 1.51 -3.18
C HIS A 96 5.11 1.67 -2.34
N THR A 97 4.77 2.91 -1.99
CA THR A 97 3.54 3.22 -1.24
C THR A 97 2.30 3.02 -2.12
N ILE A 98 2.33 3.48 -3.37
CA ILE A 98 1.22 3.24 -4.33
C ILE A 98 1.03 1.74 -4.57
N SER A 99 2.12 0.99 -4.72
CA SER A 99 2.06 -0.47 -4.87
C SER A 99 1.42 -1.16 -3.65
N GLY A 100 1.77 -0.72 -2.43
CA GLY A 100 1.12 -1.22 -1.22
C GLY A 100 -0.37 -0.88 -1.14
N ILE A 101 -0.75 0.33 -1.58
CA ILE A 101 -2.17 0.72 -1.70
C ILE A 101 -2.89 -0.17 -2.72
N ASP A 102 -2.30 -0.40 -3.90
CA ASP A 102 -2.89 -1.25 -4.95
C ASP A 102 -3.17 -2.68 -4.45
N ILE A 103 -2.19 -3.31 -3.78
CA ILE A 103 -2.36 -4.63 -3.15
C ILE A 103 -3.49 -4.61 -2.12
N ALA A 104 -3.55 -3.57 -1.27
CA ALA A 104 -4.61 -3.43 -0.27
C ALA A 104 -5.99 -3.29 -0.92
N LEU A 105 -6.10 -2.54 -2.01
CA LEU A 105 -7.36 -2.38 -2.74
C LEU A 105 -7.81 -3.69 -3.39
N TRP A 106 -6.89 -4.49 -3.93
CA TRP A 106 -7.20 -5.83 -4.44
C TRP A 106 -7.68 -6.79 -3.35
N ASP A 107 -7.02 -6.80 -2.19
CA ASP A 107 -7.45 -7.59 -1.03
C ASP A 107 -8.84 -7.14 -0.54
N LEU A 108 -9.08 -5.83 -0.44
CA LEU A 108 -10.37 -5.27 -0.09
C LEU A 108 -11.45 -5.67 -1.10
N LEU A 109 -11.19 -5.52 -2.40
CA LEU A 109 -12.12 -5.92 -3.47
C LEU A 109 -12.46 -7.40 -3.34
N GLY A 110 -11.46 -8.28 -3.16
CA GLY A 110 -11.65 -9.72 -2.95
C GLY A 110 -12.54 -10.03 -1.76
N LYS A 111 -12.33 -9.36 -0.62
CA LYS A 111 -13.17 -9.50 0.58
C LYS A 111 -14.61 -9.08 0.34
N VAL A 112 -14.81 -7.96 -0.36
CA VAL A 112 -16.14 -7.40 -0.67
C VAL A 112 -16.93 -8.34 -1.59
N VAL A 113 -16.29 -8.83 -2.66
CA VAL A 113 -16.95 -9.73 -3.63
C VAL A 113 -16.87 -11.20 -3.24
N LYS A 114 -16.25 -11.51 -2.10
CA LYS A 114 -16.05 -12.85 -1.54
C LYS A 114 -15.37 -13.80 -2.53
N GLN A 115 -14.34 -13.31 -3.23
CA GLN A 115 -13.52 -14.11 -4.14
C GLN A 115 -12.05 -14.02 -3.76
N PRO A 116 -11.27 -15.10 -3.91
CA PRO A 116 -9.82 -15.01 -3.88
C PRO A 116 -9.33 -14.05 -4.98
N VAL A 117 -8.35 -13.20 -4.65
CA VAL A 117 -7.74 -12.26 -5.62
C VAL A 117 -7.25 -12.97 -6.87
N ALA A 118 -6.66 -14.17 -6.71
CA ALA A 118 -6.22 -15.00 -7.83
C ALA A 118 -7.33 -15.20 -8.89
N ARG A 119 -8.57 -15.47 -8.47
CA ARG A 119 -9.70 -15.63 -9.40
C ARG A 119 -10.11 -14.32 -10.07
N LEU A 120 -9.94 -13.19 -9.39
CA LEU A 120 -10.24 -11.88 -9.96
C LEU A 120 -9.25 -11.48 -11.06
N LEU A 121 -8.02 -11.99 -10.98
CA LEU A 121 -6.95 -11.74 -11.95
C LEU A 121 -6.99 -12.69 -13.16
N GLY A 122 -7.82 -13.74 -13.13
CA GLY A 122 -7.98 -14.73 -14.21
C GLY A 122 -7.33 -16.06 -13.90
#